data_AF-A0A6J4KHN6-F1
#
_entry.id   AF-A0A6J4KHN6-F1
#
_cell.length_a   1.000
_cell.length_b   1.000
_cell.length_c   1.000
_cell.angle_alpha   90.00
_cell.angle_beta   90.00
_cell.angle_gamma   90.00
#
_symmetry.space_group_name_H-M   'P 1'
#
loop_
_entity.id
_entity.type
_entity.pdbx_description
1 polymer ?
#
loop_
_entity_poly.entity_id
_entity_poly.type
_entity_poly.pdbx_seq_one_letter_code
_entity_poly.pdbx_strand_id
1 'polypeptide(L)'
;MDAVIELARGGRQLFFLTARMDEAERWMARLGASGVPHRLVDLAEARRIGRFAELPRVAPALRIGAVPAPGGMDHAAYGAALRVPPIDADGGPDGVHLWYLVDDPELLHRIVALGAETWGSLRTLVDAVGPSLLGPDETGYARLAALARAMERLLESRRIGRGRRVDRDALERSGAISPTFMDRVDALRVKHGGRTDLLVEEVDRLPRFQKRAEFREFLEREGYLDPRDPLDDTRIRTDLLVALAPDVRAGHCTAADVERMLGMMPAGA
;
A
#
# COMPACT_ATOMS: atom_id res chain seq x y z
N MET A 1 15.27 -25.44 -24.29
CA MET A 1 16.28 -25.40 -23.20
C MET A 1 17.70 -25.49 -23.76
N ASP A 2 18.01 -26.47 -24.60
CA ASP A 2 19.39 -26.69 -25.11
C ASP A 2 19.98 -25.51 -25.90
N ALA A 3 19.20 -24.85 -26.75
CA ALA A 3 19.66 -23.65 -27.45
C ALA A 3 20.05 -22.49 -26.50
N VAL A 4 19.35 -22.35 -25.37
CA VAL A 4 19.64 -21.33 -24.35
C VAL A 4 20.92 -21.68 -23.59
N ILE A 5 21.14 -22.97 -23.33
CA ILE A 5 22.37 -23.48 -22.71
C ILE A 5 23.59 -23.23 -23.61
N GLU A 6 23.47 -23.46 -24.92
CA GLU A 6 24.53 -23.14 -25.89
C GLU A 6 24.84 -21.64 -25.94
N LEU A 7 23.81 -20.79 -25.88
CA LEU A 7 24.00 -19.34 -25.81
C LEU A 7 24.72 -18.91 -24.51
N ALA A 8 24.41 -19.57 -23.38
CA ALA A 8 25.10 -19.34 -22.11
C ALA A 8 26.57 -19.79 -22.16
N ARG A 9 26.87 -20.93 -22.81
CA ARG A 9 28.25 -21.39 -23.05
C ARG A 9 29.06 -20.41 -23.89
N GLY A 10 28.40 -19.72 -24.81
CA GLY A 10 28.98 -18.62 -25.59
C GLY A 10 29.28 -17.34 -24.79
N GLY A 11 29.16 -17.35 -23.45
CA GLY A 11 29.51 -16.24 -22.57
C GLY A 11 28.39 -15.22 -22.34
N ARG A 12 27.16 -15.50 -22.78
CA ARG A 12 26.02 -14.59 -22.54
C ARG A 12 25.37 -14.87 -21.18
N GLN A 13 25.06 -13.80 -20.46
CA GLN A 13 24.23 -13.88 -19.27
C GLN A 13 22.75 -13.94 -19.68
N LEU A 14 22.02 -14.92 -19.16
CA LEU A 14 20.63 -15.17 -19.52
C LEU A 14 19.80 -15.29 -18.25
N PHE A 15 18.67 -14.60 -18.23
CA PHE A 15 17.68 -14.67 -17.17
C PHE A 15 16.42 -15.34 -17.70
N PHE A 16 15.97 -16.39 -17.02
CA PHE A 16 14.73 -17.08 -17.33
C PHE A 16 13.77 -16.92 -16.16
N LEU A 17 12.58 -16.37 -16.42
CA LEU A 17 11.57 -16.07 -15.40
C LEU A 17 10.35 -16.96 -15.63
N THR A 18 9.94 -17.70 -14.60
CA THR A 18 8.70 -18.49 -14.63
C THR A 18 8.01 -18.40 -13.27
N ALA A 19 6.68 -18.43 -13.30
CA ALA A 19 5.83 -18.53 -12.12
C ALA A 19 5.41 -19.99 -11.83
N ARG A 20 5.83 -20.94 -12.67
CA ARG A 20 5.45 -22.35 -12.59
C ARG A 20 6.58 -23.21 -12.05
N MET A 21 6.33 -23.89 -10.93
CA MET A 21 7.33 -24.76 -10.28
C MET A 21 7.77 -25.94 -11.16
N ASP A 22 6.86 -26.52 -11.94
CA ASP A 22 7.16 -27.64 -12.85
C ASP A 22 8.12 -27.26 -14.00
N GLU A 23 8.12 -25.98 -14.39
CA GLU A 23 9.05 -25.45 -15.39
C GLU A 23 10.43 -25.16 -14.78
N ALA A 24 10.47 -24.62 -13.55
CA ALA A 24 11.72 -24.42 -12.82
C ALA A 24 12.46 -25.74 -12.57
N GLU A 25 11.74 -26.80 -12.18
CA GLU A 25 12.30 -28.14 -11.96
C GLU A 25 12.90 -28.73 -13.24
N ARG A 26 12.21 -28.59 -14.39
CA ARG A 26 12.73 -29.04 -15.70
C ARG A 26 14.00 -28.31 -16.09
N TRP A 27 14.08 -27.00 -15.83
CA TRP A 27 15.30 -26.23 -16.05
C TRP A 27 16.43 -26.67 -15.13
N MET A 28 16.17 -26.89 -13.84
CA MET A 28 17.18 -27.35 -12.88
C MET A 28 17.75 -28.72 -13.26
N ALA A 29 16.89 -29.66 -13.66
CA ALA A 29 17.32 -30.97 -14.14
C ALA A 29 18.22 -30.85 -15.38
N ARG A 30 17.85 -29.97 -16.33
CA ARG A 30 18.61 -29.80 -17.58
C ARG A 30 19.92 -29.03 -17.38
N LEU A 31 19.94 -28.04 -16.48
CA LEU A 31 21.13 -27.25 -16.14
C LEU A 31 22.13 -28.05 -15.29
N GLY A 32 21.65 -28.93 -14.40
CA GLY A 32 22.50 -29.85 -13.63
C GLY A 32 23.31 -30.78 -14.54
N ALA A 33 22.73 -31.22 -15.67
CA ALA A 33 23.41 -32.06 -16.65
C ALA A 33 24.31 -31.29 -17.63
N SER A 34 24.23 -29.96 -17.71
CA SER A 34 24.91 -29.17 -18.75
C SER A 34 26.27 -28.61 -18.33
N GLY A 35 26.56 -28.59 -17.03
CA GLY A 35 27.80 -28.04 -16.47
C GLY A 35 27.90 -26.51 -16.57
N VAL A 36 26.85 -25.81 -17.03
CA VAL A 36 26.84 -24.35 -17.11
C VAL A 36 26.56 -23.76 -15.72
N PRO A 37 27.34 -22.76 -15.27
CA PRO A 37 27.05 -22.05 -14.03
C PRO A 37 25.64 -21.47 -14.05
N HIS A 38 24.84 -21.82 -13.05
CA HIS A 38 23.47 -21.35 -12.93
C HIS A 38 23.11 -21.09 -11.47
N ARG A 39 22.13 -20.23 -11.26
CA ARG A 39 21.58 -19.93 -9.93
C ARG A 39 20.07 -19.88 -10.03
N LEU A 40 19.40 -20.69 -9.22
CA LEU A 40 17.98 -20.51 -8.96
C LEU A 40 17.82 -19.41 -7.91
N VAL A 41 17.04 -18.39 -8.24
CA VAL A 41 16.65 -17.36 -7.28
C VAL A 41 15.16 -17.50 -7.06
N ASP A 42 14.78 -18.08 -5.93
CA ASP A 42 13.40 -18.01 -5.46
C ASP A 42 13.16 -16.56 -5.01
N LEU A 43 12.32 -15.83 -5.73
CA LEU A 43 11.99 -14.44 -5.42
C LEU A 43 11.18 -14.30 -4.12
N ALA A 44 10.43 -15.34 -3.71
CA ALA A 44 9.77 -15.37 -2.40
C ALA A 44 10.79 -15.54 -1.26
N GLU A 45 11.88 -16.26 -1.50
CA GLU A 45 13.02 -16.37 -0.58
C GLU A 45 13.93 -15.14 -0.60
N ALA A 46 14.22 -14.57 -1.77
CA ALA A 46 15.05 -13.36 -1.90
C ALA A 46 14.38 -12.15 -1.21
N ARG A 47 13.04 -12.09 -1.20
CA ARG A 47 12.26 -11.12 -0.41
C ARG A 47 12.44 -11.27 1.10
N ARG A 48 12.85 -12.45 1.61
CA ARG A 48 13.19 -12.67 3.03
C ARG A 48 14.58 -12.14 3.40
N ILE A 49 15.52 -12.04 2.45
CA ILE A 49 16.92 -11.69 2.73
C ILE A 49 17.13 -10.17 2.80
N GLY A 50 16.33 -9.36 2.09
CA GLY A 50 16.47 -7.90 2.04
C GLY A 50 15.81 -7.11 3.18
N ARG A 51 15.27 -7.76 4.23
CA ARG A 51 14.46 -7.12 5.29
C ARG A 51 15.02 -7.31 6.72
N PHE A 52 16.33 -7.47 6.86
CA PHE A 52 17.00 -7.57 8.17
C PHE A 52 17.37 -6.21 8.81
N ALA A 53 16.73 -5.11 8.40
CA ALA A 53 16.63 -3.90 9.21
C ALA A 53 15.22 -3.83 9.81
N GLU A 54 15.10 -4.39 11.03
CA GLU A 54 14.03 -4.21 12.02
C GLU A 54 12.57 -4.31 11.55
N LEU A 55 12.05 -5.54 11.50
CA LEU A 55 10.65 -5.82 11.80
C LEU A 55 10.59 -6.80 12.99
N PRO A 56 9.67 -6.61 13.96
CA PRO A 56 9.61 -7.44 15.15
C PRO A 56 9.36 -8.90 14.80
N ARG A 57 10.04 -9.79 15.52
CA ARG A 57 10.02 -11.26 15.38
C ARG A 57 8.59 -11.76 15.15
N VAL A 58 8.37 -12.45 14.03
CA VAL A 58 7.19 -13.32 13.90
C VAL A 58 7.40 -14.53 14.79
N ALA A 59 6.46 -14.67 15.73
CA ALA A 59 6.30 -15.80 16.63
C ALA A 59 6.15 -17.15 15.87
N PRO A 60 6.44 -18.29 16.51
CA PRO A 60 6.43 -19.60 15.89
C PRO A 60 5.00 -20.09 15.64
N ALA A 61 4.83 -20.84 14.52
CA ALA A 61 3.61 -21.47 14.04
C ALA A 61 2.43 -20.51 13.78
N LEU A 62 1.75 -20.66 12.64
CA LEU A 62 0.43 -20.08 12.39
C LEU A 62 -0.51 -20.49 13.54
N ARG A 63 -0.59 -19.66 14.57
CA ARG A 63 -1.82 -19.54 15.33
C ARG A 63 -2.75 -18.82 14.38
N ILE A 64 -3.57 -19.59 13.65
CA ILE A 64 -4.89 -19.10 13.25
C ILE A 64 -5.58 -18.81 14.58
N GLY A 65 -5.38 -17.61 15.12
CA GLY A 65 -6.36 -17.07 16.05
C GLY A 65 -7.66 -17.11 15.26
N ALA A 66 -8.66 -17.82 15.78
CA ALA A 66 -9.95 -17.85 15.12
C ALA A 66 -10.37 -16.39 14.89
N VAL A 67 -10.53 -16.00 13.62
CA VAL A 67 -11.08 -14.69 13.28
C VAL A 67 -12.39 -14.59 14.05
N PRO A 68 -12.55 -13.60 14.94
CA PRO A 68 -13.72 -13.53 15.80
C PRO A 68 -14.97 -13.52 14.93
N ALA A 69 -15.96 -14.35 15.24
CA ALA A 69 -17.24 -14.26 14.54
C ALA A 69 -17.94 -12.95 14.90
N PRO A 70 -18.68 -12.29 13.98
CA PRO A 70 -19.36 -11.04 14.27
C PRO A 70 -20.42 -11.18 15.36
N GLY A 71 -21.16 -12.29 15.37
CA GLY A 71 -22.09 -12.61 16.47
C GLY A 71 -23.13 -11.53 16.77
N GLY A 72 -23.59 -10.82 15.72
CA GLY A 72 -24.53 -9.70 15.85
C GLY A 72 -23.90 -8.35 16.20
N MET A 73 -22.56 -8.25 16.24
CA MET A 73 -21.87 -6.96 16.30
C MET A 73 -22.23 -6.10 15.08
N ASP A 74 -22.36 -4.79 15.31
CA ASP A 74 -22.39 -3.84 14.21
C ASP A 74 -21.01 -3.71 13.55
N HIS A 75 -20.97 -3.03 12.41
CA HIS A 75 -19.74 -2.84 11.62
C HIS A 75 -18.60 -2.20 12.44
N ALA A 76 -18.91 -1.19 13.26
CA ALA A 76 -17.90 -0.48 14.05
C ALA A 76 -17.34 -1.35 15.19
N ALA A 77 -18.20 -2.02 15.94
CA ALA A 77 -17.82 -2.95 17.00
C ALA A 77 -16.99 -4.11 16.45
N TYR A 78 -17.35 -4.62 15.27
CA TYR A 78 -16.62 -5.69 14.62
C TYR A 78 -15.23 -5.24 14.13
N GLY A 79 -15.11 -4.02 13.59
CA GLY A 79 -13.81 -3.43 13.27
C GLY A 79 -12.88 -3.30 14.48
N ALA A 80 -13.44 -2.92 15.63
CA ALA A 80 -12.68 -2.87 16.87
C ALA A 80 -12.23 -4.27 17.34
N ALA A 81 -13.09 -5.29 17.20
CA ALA A 81 -12.77 -6.68 17.53
C ALA A 81 -11.66 -7.24 16.62
N LEU A 82 -11.68 -6.89 15.33
CA LEU A 82 -10.64 -7.23 14.35
C LEU A 82 -9.35 -6.42 14.52
N ARG A 83 -9.36 -5.34 15.33
CA ARG A 83 -8.24 -4.40 15.50
C ARG A 83 -7.76 -3.83 14.16
N VAL A 84 -8.72 -3.40 13.35
CA VAL A 84 -8.47 -2.85 12.00
C VAL A 84 -7.44 -1.71 12.09
N PRO A 85 -6.34 -1.78 11.32
CA PRO A 85 -5.33 -0.73 11.32
C PRO A 85 -5.90 0.56 10.70
N PRO A 86 -5.43 1.74 11.13
CA PRO A 86 -5.78 2.98 10.46
C PRO A 86 -5.33 2.95 9.00
N ILE A 87 -6.06 3.65 8.13
CA ILE A 87 -5.68 3.80 6.73
C ILE A 87 -4.32 4.48 6.62
N ASP A 88 -3.42 3.85 5.87
CA ASP A 88 -2.18 4.46 5.43
C ASP A 88 -2.45 5.37 4.22
N ALA A 89 -2.49 6.69 4.45
CA ALA A 89 -2.72 7.69 3.41
C ALA A 89 -1.59 7.76 2.37
N ASP A 90 -0.38 7.31 2.73
CA ASP A 90 0.77 7.25 1.84
C ASP A 90 0.80 5.94 1.02
N GLY A 91 0.05 4.93 1.49
CA GLY A 91 -0.11 3.61 0.87
C GLY A 91 -1.03 3.61 -0.36
N GLY A 92 -1.01 2.48 -1.08
CA GLY A 92 -1.91 2.22 -2.20
C GLY A 92 -3.21 1.51 -1.76
N PRO A 93 -4.23 1.46 -2.65
CA PRO A 93 -5.52 0.83 -2.34
C PRO A 93 -5.41 -0.66 -1.98
N ASP A 94 -4.39 -1.36 -2.48
CA ASP A 94 -4.16 -2.78 -2.19
C ASP A 94 -3.86 -3.07 -0.71
N GLY A 95 -3.34 -2.08 0.02
CA GLY A 95 -3.08 -2.17 1.47
C GLY A 95 -4.30 -1.86 2.33
N VAL A 96 -5.40 -1.39 1.75
CA VAL A 96 -6.61 -1.03 2.50
C VAL A 96 -7.28 -2.28 3.04
N HIS A 97 -7.50 -2.31 4.34
CA HIS A 97 -8.24 -3.38 5.01
C HIS A 97 -9.69 -3.41 4.53
N LEU A 98 -10.23 -4.61 4.29
CA LEU A 98 -11.57 -4.80 3.70
C LEU A 98 -12.70 -4.23 4.56
N TRP A 99 -12.48 -4.04 5.86
CA TRP A 99 -13.42 -3.36 6.75
C TRP A 99 -13.86 -1.98 6.24
N TYR A 100 -13.00 -1.24 5.53
CA TYR A 100 -13.35 0.05 4.94
C TYR A 100 -14.24 -0.06 3.69
N LEU A 101 -14.34 -1.26 3.09
CA LEU A 101 -15.06 -1.51 1.85
C LEU A 101 -16.30 -2.39 2.06
N VAL A 102 -16.30 -3.24 3.08
CA VAL A 102 -17.37 -4.19 3.40
C VAL A 102 -18.10 -3.71 4.64
N ASP A 103 -19.39 -3.40 4.49
CA ASP A 103 -20.27 -2.95 5.57
C ASP A 103 -20.93 -4.11 6.33
N ASP A 104 -21.22 -5.22 5.65
CA ASP A 104 -21.74 -6.44 6.27
C ASP A 104 -20.66 -7.18 7.07
N PRO A 105 -20.76 -7.24 8.41
CA PRO A 105 -19.79 -7.95 9.26
C PRO A 105 -19.68 -9.45 8.92
N GLU A 106 -20.78 -10.08 8.50
CA GLU A 106 -20.79 -11.51 8.17
C GLU A 106 -20.05 -11.78 6.87
N LEU A 107 -20.27 -10.97 5.83
CA LEU A 107 -19.47 -11.02 4.61
C LEU A 107 -17.98 -10.75 4.90
N LEU A 108 -17.67 -9.74 5.72
CA LEU A 108 -16.29 -9.43 6.10
C LEU A 108 -15.62 -10.60 6.82
N HIS A 109 -16.31 -11.22 7.79
CA HIS A 109 -15.83 -12.42 8.48
C HIS A 109 -15.50 -13.55 7.51
N ARG A 110 -16.41 -13.86 6.57
CA ARG A 110 -16.18 -14.92 5.58
C ARG A 110 -14.91 -14.68 4.78
N ILE A 111 -14.66 -13.45 4.32
CA ILE A 111 -13.48 -13.13 3.51
C ILE A 111 -12.20 -13.16 4.34
N VAL A 112 -12.21 -12.56 5.53
CA VAL A 112 -11.05 -12.52 6.43
C VAL A 112 -10.69 -13.91 6.95
N ALA A 113 -11.68 -14.77 7.22
CA ALA A 113 -11.48 -16.17 7.61
C ALA A 113 -10.80 -17.00 6.51
N LEU A 114 -10.87 -16.58 5.24
CA LEU A 114 -10.14 -17.17 4.11
C LEU A 114 -8.70 -16.61 3.98
N GLY A 115 -8.28 -15.72 4.87
CA GLY A 115 -6.95 -15.11 4.88
C GLY A 115 -6.81 -13.86 4.01
N ALA A 116 -7.92 -13.29 3.51
CA ALA A 116 -7.92 -12.05 2.75
C ALA A 116 -8.37 -10.87 3.65
N GLU A 117 -7.40 -10.13 4.19
CA GLU A 117 -7.65 -8.97 5.06
C GLU A 117 -7.70 -7.64 4.30
N THR A 118 -6.99 -7.53 3.18
CA THR A 118 -6.88 -6.31 2.37
C THR A 118 -7.47 -6.47 0.97
N TRP A 119 -7.77 -5.36 0.31
CA TRP A 119 -8.22 -5.36 -1.09
C TRP A 119 -7.27 -6.13 -2.02
N GLY A 120 -5.96 -5.93 -1.90
CA GLY A 120 -4.97 -6.63 -2.73
C GLY A 120 -4.97 -8.15 -2.49
N SER A 121 -5.13 -8.57 -1.24
CA SER A 121 -5.24 -10.00 -0.89
C SER A 121 -6.54 -10.63 -1.41
N LEU A 122 -7.67 -9.89 -1.36
CA LEU A 122 -8.93 -10.34 -1.92
C LEU A 122 -8.87 -10.46 -3.45
N ARG A 123 -8.30 -9.48 -4.14
CA ARG A 123 -8.11 -9.54 -5.60
C ARG A 123 -7.32 -10.79 -6.00
N THR A 124 -6.21 -11.05 -5.29
CA THR A 124 -5.39 -12.25 -5.50
C THR A 124 -6.17 -13.54 -5.25
N LEU A 125 -7.00 -13.57 -4.21
CA LEU A 125 -7.85 -14.72 -3.90
C LEU A 125 -8.89 -14.96 -5.00
N VAL A 126 -9.60 -13.91 -5.43
CA VAL A 126 -10.61 -13.97 -6.51
C VAL A 126 -9.99 -14.38 -7.84
N ASP A 127 -8.80 -13.87 -8.17
CA ASP A 127 -8.08 -14.25 -9.39
C ASP A 127 -7.73 -15.76 -9.38
N ALA A 128 -7.52 -16.35 -8.20
CA ALA A 128 -7.17 -17.76 -8.05
C ALA A 128 -8.39 -18.70 -8.02
N VAL A 129 -9.48 -18.32 -7.36
CA VAL A 129 -10.63 -19.22 -7.09
C VAL A 129 -11.97 -18.78 -7.70
N GLY A 130 -12.01 -17.59 -8.31
CA GLY A 130 -13.20 -17.00 -8.92
C GLY A 130 -14.05 -16.14 -7.95
N PRO A 131 -14.92 -15.27 -8.49
CA PRO A 131 -15.69 -14.30 -7.69
C PRO A 131 -16.84 -14.93 -6.89
N SER A 132 -17.22 -16.17 -7.19
CA SER A 132 -18.32 -16.90 -6.53
C SER A 132 -18.10 -17.12 -5.03
N LEU A 133 -16.87 -16.93 -4.53
CA LEU A 133 -16.57 -16.94 -3.09
C LEU A 133 -17.29 -15.82 -2.31
N LEU A 134 -17.63 -14.71 -2.99
CA LEU A 134 -18.25 -13.53 -2.40
C LEU A 134 -19.78 -13.62 -2.36
N GLY A 135 -20.36 -14.60 -3.04
CA GLY A 135 -21.80 -14.76 -3.18
C GLY A 135 -22.15 -15.48 -4.48
N PRO A 136 -23.39 -15.95 -4.63
CA PRO A 136 -23.87 -16.59 -5.85
C PRO A 136 -23.97 -15.60 -7.04
N ASP A 137 -23.94 -14.29 -6.78
CA ASP A 137 -24.02 -13.22 -7.76
C ASP A 137 -22.66 -12.52 -7.96
N GLU A 138 -22.25 -12.35 -9.22
CA GLU A 138 -21.00 -11.64 -9.59
C GLU A 138 -20.99 -10.16 -9.18
N THR A 139 -22.14 -9.63 -8.76
CA THR A 139 -22.38 -8.27 -8.28
C THR A 139 -21.55 -7.94 -7.03
N GLY A 140 -21.29 -8.92 -6.16
CA GLY A 140 -20.53 -8.73 -4.92
C GLY A 140 -19.10 -8.27 -5.17
N TYR A 141 -18.41 -8.93 -6.12
CA TYR A 141 -17.06 -8.51 -6.50
C TYR A 141 -17.05 -7.18 -7.24
N ALA A 142 -18.00 -6.96 -8.15
CA ALA A 142 -18.13 -5.69 -8.89
C ALA A 142 -18.33 -4.49 -7.94
N ARG A 143 -19.16 -4.65 -6.90
CA ARG A 143 -19.33 -3.68 -5.82
C ARG A 143 -18.01 -3.39 -5.10
N LEU A 144 -17.31 -4.42 -4.63
CA LEU A 144 -16.04 -4.22 -3.91
C LEU A 144 -14.97 -3.58 -4.79
N ALA A 145 -14.92 -3.94 -6.07
CA ALA A 145 -14.03 -3.31 -7.04
C ALA A 145 -14.36 -1.83 -7.26
N ALA A 146 -15.65 -1.46 -7.31
CA ALA A 146 -16.06 -0.06 -7.39
C ALA A 146 -15.64 0.72 -6.14
N LEU A 147 -15.87 0.17 -4.94
CA LEU A 147 -15.49 0.80 -3.68
C LEU A 147 -13.96 0.90 -3.52
N ALA A 148 -13.20 -0.08 -3.99
CA ALA A 148 -11.74 -0.02 -3.99
C ALA A 148 -11.22 1.10 -4.90
N ARG A 149 -11.79 1.28 -6.11
CA ARG A 149 -11.47 2.43 -6.99
C ARG A 149 -11.85 3.76 -6.36
N ALA A 150 -13.00 3.83 -5.68
CA ALA A 150 -13.39 5.00 -4.90
C ALA A 150 -12.34 5.34 -3.83
N MET A 151 -11.86 4.30 -3.13
CA MET A 151 -10.89 4.46 -2.05
C MET A 151 -9.56 4.95 -2.60
N GLU A 152 -9.08 4.36 -3.69
CA GLU A 152 -7.89 4.83 -4.40
C GLU A 152 -8.00 6.32 -4.73
N ARG A 153 -9.12 6.72 -5.35
CA ARG A 153 -9.34 8.12 -5.72
C ARG A 153 -9.47 9.05 -4.52
N LEU A 154 -10.01 8.57 -3.40
CA LEU A 154 -10.10 9.33 -2.15
C LEU A 154 -8.71 9.57 -1.59
N LEU A 155 -7.86 8.54 -1.53
CA LEU A 155 -6.48 8.63 -1.06
C LEU A 155 -5.65 9.56 -1.95
N GLU A 156 -5.77 9.42 -3.27
CA GLU A 156 -5.12 10.31 -4.24
C GLU A 156 -5.54 11.77 -4.03
N SER A 157 -6.85 12.03 -3.91
CA SER A 157 -7.37 13.39 -3.71
C SER A 157 -6.91 13.98 -2.38
N ARG A 158 -6.82 13.17 -1.32
CA ARG A 158 -6.34 13.58 0.01
C ARG A 158 -4.84 13.85 0.05
N ARG A 159 -4.05 13.29 -0.87
CA ARG A 159 -2.61 13.56 -1.00
C ARG A 159 -2.32 14.90 -1.67
N ILE A 160 -3.25 15.43 -2.47
CA ILE A 160 -3.07 16.73 -3.12
C ILE A 160 -2.85 17.81 -2.07
N GLY A 161 -1.76 18.54 -2.22
CA GLY A 161 -1.35 19.62 -1.31
C GLY A 161 -0.75 19.18 0.02
N ARG A 162 -0.52 17.88 0.24
CA ARG A 162 0.08 17.36 1.49
C ARG A 162 1.49 16.79 1.31
N GLY A 163 1.92 16.56 0.08
CA GLY A 163 3.26 16.07 -0.24
C GLY A 163 3.56 14.70 0.39
N ARG A 164 4.78 14.20 0.24
CA ARG A 164 5.24 12.96 0.91
C ARG A 164 5.88 13.28 2.25
N ARG A 165 5.78 12.36 3.21
CA ARG A 165 6.53 12.48 4.47
C ARG A 165 8.04 12.52 4.24
N VAL A 166 8.71 13.42 4.94
CA VAL A 166 10.17 13.53 4.96
C VAL A 166 10.73 12.48 5.92
N ASP A 167 11.67 11.68 5.45
CA ASP A 167 12.48 10.77 6.25
C ASP A 167 13.89 11.35 6.51
N ARG A 168 14.71 10.63 7.28
CA ARG A 168 16.07 11.09 7.60
C ARG A 168 16.95 11.18 6.35
N ASP A 169 16.82 10.23 5.43
CA ASP A 169 17.59 10.18 4.20
C ASP A 169 17.30 11.41 3.32
N ALA A 170 16.04 11.83 3.22
CA ALA A 170 15.64 13.06 2.53
C ALA A 170 16.31 14.31 3.10
N LEU A 171 16.43 14.41 4.43
CA LEU A 171 17.13 15.53 5.08
C LEU A 171 18.61 15.56 4.67
N GLU A 172 19.27 14.41 4.65
CA GLU A 172 20.68 14.27 4.29
C GLU A 172 20.92 14.57 2.81
N ARG A 173 20.09 14.00 1.92
CA ARG A 173 20.14 14.25 0.48
C ARG A 173 19.87 15.70 0.09
N SER A 174 19.18 16.46 0.94
CA SER A 174 18.89 17.88 0.66
C SER A 174 20.16 18.71 0.49
N GLY A 175 21.26 18.36 1.20
CA GLY A 175 22.50 19.15 1.22
C GLY A 175 22.35 20.58 1.76
N ALA A 176 21.14 20.99 2.14
CA ALA A 176 20.80 22.31 2.64
C ALA A 176 20.99 22.41 4.16
N ILE A 177 20.97 21.28 4.86
CA ILE A 177 21.11 21.22 6.31
C ILE A 177 22.57 20.96 6.68
N SER A 178 23.18 21.87 7.45
CA SER A 178 24.55 21.66 7.95
C SER A 178 24.59 20.56 9.02
N PRO A 179 25.75 19.89 9.24
CA PRO A 179 25.88 18.86 10.27
C PRO A 179 25.44 19.34 11.66
N THR A 180 25.70 20.61 11.99
CA THR A 180 25.30 21.24 13.26
C THR A 180 23.80 21.42 13.43
N PHE A 181 23.04 21.53 12.34
CA PHE A 181 21.59 21.68 12.36
C PHE A 181 20.86 20.36 12.15
N MET A 182 21.54 19.33 11.64
CA MET A 182 20.93 18.07 11.24
C MET A 182 20.13 17.41 12.38
N ASP A 183 20.72 17.27 13.56
CA ASP A 183 20.04 16.65 14.70
C ASP A 183 18.81 17.45 15.15
N ARG A 184 18.87 18.78 15.03
CA ARG A 184 17.75 19.66 15.37
C ARG A 184 16.61 19.56 14.37
N VAL A 185 16.91 19.51 13.07
CA VAL A 185 15.90 19.37 12.01
C VAL A 185 15.30 17.96 12.04
N ASP A 186 16.10 16.94 12.30
CA ASP A 186 15.61 15.57 12.45
C ASP A 186 14.71 15.41 13.69
N ALA A 187 15.03 16.08 14.79
CA ALA A 187 14.13 16.14 15.95
C ALA A 187 12.77 16.77 15.60
N LEU A 188 12.74 17.82 14.77
CA LEU A 188 11.48 18.40 14.26
C LEU A 188 10.73 17.43 13.35
N ARG A 189 11.45 16.72 12.47
CA ARG A 189 10.87 15.67 11.61
C ARG A 189 10.21 14.59 12.46
N VAL A 190 10.88 14.07 13.49
CA VAL A 190 10.31 13.08 14.42
C VAL A 190 9.08 13.63 15.15
N LYS A 191 9.18 14.85 15.69
CA LYS A 191 8.08 15.53 16.40
C LYS A 191 6.80 15.63 15.55
N HIS A 192 6.95 15.89 14.25
CA HIS A 192 5.82 16.06 13.32
C HIS A 192 5.51 14.80 12.50
N GLY A 193 6.11 13.65 12.83
CA GLY A 193 5.90 12.39 12.11
C GLY A 193 6.25 12.48 10.61
N GLY A 194 7.23 13.31 10.26
CA GLY A 194 7.67 13.55 8.89
C GLY A 194 6.77 14.47 8.06
N ARG A 195 5.75 15.12 8.63
CA ARG A 195 4.91 16.07 7.90
C ARG A 195 5.71 17.24 7.34
N THR A 196 5.79 17.33 6.01
CA THR A 196 6.64 18.30 5.31
C THR A 196 6.21 19.74 5.53
N ASP A 197 4.90 20.00 5.49
CA ASP A 197 4.32 21.32 5.71
C ASP A 197 4.70 21.89 7.08
N LEU A 198 4.48 21.12 8.14
CA LEU A 198 4.82 21.49 9.51
C LEU A 198 6.34 21.58 9.73
N LEU A 199 7.10 20.65 9.12
CA LEU A 199 8.55 20.66 9.19
C LEU A 199 9.11 21.95 8.57
N VAL A 200 8.63 22.33 7.40
CA VAL A 200 9.08 23.55 6.70
C VAL A 200 8.72 24.79 7.51
N GLU A 201 7.51 24.87 8.07
CA GLU A 201 7.10 25.99 8.93
C GLU A 201 8.00 26.14 10.17
N GLU A 202 8.29 25.04 10.87
CA GLU A 202 9.15 25.06 12.05
C GLU A 202 10.61 25.33 11.69
N VAL A 203 11.10 24.76 10.58
CA VAL A 203 12.43 25.06 10.04
C VAL A 203 12.52 26.54 9.77
N ASP A 204 11.55 27.16 9.08
CA ASP A 204 11.51 28.60 8.76
C ASP A 204 11.61 29.51 10.00
N ARG A 205 11.18 29.02 11.17
CA ARG A 205 11.32 29.72 12.46
C ARG A 205 12.65 29.50 13.17
N LEU A 206 13.48 28.53 12.75
CA LEU A 206 14.76 28.22 13.39
C LEU A 206 15.79 29.35 13.24
N PRO A 207 16.30 29.95 14.33
CA PRO A 207 17.28 31.02 14.21
C PRO A 207 18.57 30.52 13.55
N ARG A 208 19.16 31.35 12.68
CA ARG A 208 20.44 31.14 11.96
C ARG A 208 20.45 30.00 10.94
N PHE A 209 19.30 29.41 10.60
CA PHE A 209 19.22 28.48 9.47
C PHE A 209 19.16 29.28 8.16
N GLN A 210 20.24 29.24 7.38
CA GLN A 210 20.42 30.12 6.21
C GLN A 210 19.78 29.54 4.93
N LYS A 211 19.87 28.22 4.72
CA LYS A 211 19.52 27.57 3.45
C LYS A 211 18.05 27.14 3.35
N ARG A 212 17.14 28.03 3.74
CA ARG A 212 15.68 27.75 3.78
C ARG A 212 15.12 27.52 2.39
N ALA A 213 15.49 28.40 1.46
CA ALA A 213 15.00 28.37 0.10
C ALA A 213 15.47 27.11 -0.61
N GLU A 214 16.75 26.74 -0.48
CA GLU A 214 17.28 25.53 -1.11
C GLU A 214 16.67 24.26 -0.50
N PHE A 215 16.40 24.25 0.81
CA PHE A 215 15.72 23.13 1.45
C PHE A 215 14.27 22.98 0.94
N ARG A 216 13.52 24.09 0.85
CA ARG A 216 12.15 24.08 0.31
C ARG A 216 12.12 23.65 -1.15
N GLU A 217 13.00 24.20 -1.98
CA GLU A 217 13.09 23.87 -3.40
C GLU A 217 13.43 22.37 -3.60
N PHE A 218 14.33 21.82 -2.78
CA PHE A 218 14.60 20.39 -2.77
C PHE A 218 13.34 19.57 -2.43
N LEU A 219 12.61 19.96 -1.39
CA LEU A 219 11.41 19.25 -0.97
C LEU A 219 10.30 19.30 -2.04
N GLU A 220 10.11 20.43 -2.72
CA GLU A 220 9.16 20.56 -3.83
C GLU A 220 9.59 19.71 -5.03
N ARG A 221 10.86 19.82 -5.45
CA ARG A 221 11.42 19.10 -6.59
C ARG A 221 11.35 17.58 -6.42
N GLU A 222 11.57 17.09 -5.20
CA GLU A 222 11.48 15.67 -4.86
C GLU A 222 10.06 15.24 -4.46
N GLY A 223 9.06 16.14 -4.51
CA GLY A 223 7.65 15.84 -4.22
C GLY A 223 7.35 15.56 -2.75
N TYR A 224 8.23 15.95 -1.82
CA TYR A 224 7.94 15.98 -0.39
C TYR A 224 7.00 17.14 -0.04
N LEU A 225 7.09 18.24 -0.77
CA LEU A 225 6.14 19.35 -0.68
C LEU A 225 5.32 19.42 -1.97
N ASP A 226 4.01 19.49 -1.84
CA ASP A 226 3.09 19.69 -2.97
C ASP A 226 2.62 21.15 -2.93
N PRO A 227 2.92 21.97 -3.96
CA PRO A 227 2.58 23.40 -3.95
C PRO A 227 1.08 23.66 -4.18
N ARG A 228 0.29 22.64 -4.51
CA ARG A 228 -1.16 22.80 -4.69
C ARG A 228 -1.84 22.98 -3.34
N ASP A 229 -2.92 23.75 -3.31
CA ASP A 229 -3.73 23.83 -2.10
C ASP A 229 -4.40 22.48 -1.82
N PRO A 230 -4.45 22.03 -0.55
CA PRO A 230 -5.19 20.83 -0.18
C PRO A 230 -6.65 20.93 -0.62
N LEU A 231 -7.17 19.85 -1.21
CA LEU A 231 -8.58 19.80 -1.57
C LEU A 231 -9.44 19.73 -0.30
N ASP A 232 -10.51 20.52 -0.29
CA ASP A 232 -11.54 20.42 0.74
C ASP A 232 -12.45 19.19 0.53
N ASP A 233 -13.17 18.80 1.58
CA ASP A 233 -14.03 17.61 1.55
C ASP A 233 -15.18 17.73 0.53
N THR A 234 -15.63 18.94 0.21
CA THR A 234 -16.70 19.16 -0.77
C THR A 234 -16.21 18.84 -2.18
N ARG A 235 -14.99 19.24 -2.50
CA ARG A 235 -14.37 18.97 -3.79
C ARG A 235 -14.04 17.49 -3.93
N ILE A 236 -13.45 16.88 -2.90
CA ILE A 236 -13.17 15.44 -2.87
C ILE A 236 -14.46 14.64 -3.06
N ARG A 237 -15.53 15.00 -2.35
CA ARG A 237 -16.86 14.37 -2.49
C ARG A 237 -17.38 14.46 -3.92
N THR A 238 -17.31 15.63 -4.54
CA THR A 238 -17.78 15.84 -5.92
C THR A 238 -17.00 14.96 -6.89
N ASP A 239 -15.67 14.93 -6.78
CA ASP A 239 -14.81 14.13 -7.65
C ASP A 239 -15.07 12.62 -7.49
N LEU A 240 -15.33 12.14 -6.27
CA LEU A 240 -15.70 10.75 -6.00
C LEU A 240 -17.06 10.37 -6.59
N LEU A 241 -18.09 11.21 -6.42
CA LEU A 241 -19.41 10.96 -6.99
C LEU A 241 -19.37 10.90 -8.52
N VAL A 242 -18.57 11.77 -9.16
CA VAL A 242 -18.36 11.73 -10.61
C VAL A 242 -17.65 10.44 -11.02
N ALA A 243 -16.60 10.04 -10.30
CA ALA A 243 -15.86 8.81 -10.60
C ALA A 243 -16.72 7.55 -10.48
N LEU A 244 -17.63 7.51 -9.50
CA LEU A 244 -18.50 6.35 -9.25
C LEU A 244 -19.84 6.39 -9.98
N ALA A 245 -20.17 7.46 -10.71
CA ALA A 245 -21.43 7.54 -11.44
C ALA A 245 -21.73 6.33 -12.34
N PRO A 246 -20.77 5.70 -13.05
CA PRO A 246 -21.01 4.47 -13.80
C PRO A 246 -21.43 3.30 -12.90
N ASP A 247 -20.76 3.10 -11.77
CA ASP A 247 -21.01 2.00 -10.83
C ASP A 247 -22.32 2.20 -10.06
N VAL A 248 -22.69 3.45 -9.76
CA VAL A 248 -24.00 3.79 -9.20
C VAL A 248 -25.12 3.47 -10.18
N ARG A 249 -24.96 3.81 -11.47
CA ARG A 249 -25.95 3.46 -12.51
C ARG A 249 -26.06 1.95 -12.75
N ALA A 250 -24.96 1.22 -12.59
CA ALA A 250 -24.94 -0.24 -12.68
C ALA A 250 -25.50 -0.93 -11.42
N GLY A 251 -25.82 -0.18 -10.36
CA GLY A 251 -26.33 -0.73 -9.10
C GLY A 251 -25.26 -1.41 -8.23
N HIS A 252 -23.97 -1.21 -8.54
CA HIS A 252 -22.87 -1.79 -7.76
C HIS A 252 -22.63 -1.02 -6.45
N CYS A 253 -22.86 0.30 -6.45
CA CYS A 253 -22.70 1.14 -5.27
C CYS A 253 -23.77 2.23 -5.20
N THR A 254 -23.82 2.92 -4.06
CA THR A 254 -24.76 3.99 -3.76
C THR A 254 -24.01 5.26 -3.37
N ALA A 255 -24.68 6.40 -3.44
CA ALA A 255 -24.09 7.66 -2.94
C ALA A 255 -23.80 7.59 -1.42
N ALA A 256 -24.56 6.79 -0.66
CA ALA A 256 -24.32 6.59 0.77
C ALA A 256 -22.98 5.88 1.04
N ASP A 257 -22.50 5.05 0.11
CA ASP A 257 -21.18 4.41 0.24
C ASP A 257 -20.05 5.47 0.23
N VAL A 258 -20.20 6.55 -0.55
CA VAL A 258 -19.23 7.67 -0.59
C VAL A 258 -19.21 8.42 0.73
N GLU A 259 -20.38 8.74 1.28
CA GLU A 259 -20.47 9.44 2.57
C GLU A 259 -19.85 8.62 3.70
N ARG A 260 -20.09 7.30 3.70
CA ARG A 260 -19.48 6.39 4.66
C ARG A 260 -17.96 6.41 4.54
N MET A 261 -17.43 6.31 3.32
CA MET A 261 -15.97 6.37 3.08
C MET A 261 -15.36 7.67 3.58
N LEU A 262 -15.99 8.82 3.28
CA LEU A 262 -15.53 10.12 3.78
C LEU A 262 -15.58 10.20 5.31
N GLY A 263 -16.64 9.65 5.94
CA GLY A 263 -16.80 9.63 7.40
C GLY A 263 -15.82 8.71 8.14
N MET A 264 -15.28 7.68 7.47
CA MET A 264 -14.28 6.76 8.04
C MET A 264 -12.84 7.30 7.97
N MET A 265 -12.60 8.37 7.21
CA MET A 265 -11.27 8.98 7.12
C MET A 265 -10.97 9.81 8.37
N PRO A 266 -9.76 9.71 8.95
CA PRO A 266 -9.36 10.60 10.03
C PRO A 266 -9.40 12.07 9.55
N ALA A 267 -9.93 12.95 10.39
CA ALA A 267 -9.79 14.38 10.18
C ALA A 267 -8.31 14.78 10.25
N GLY A 268 -7.79 15.37 9.18
CA GLY A 268 -6.40 15.86 9.13
C GLY A 268 -5.31 14.82 8.84
N ALA A 269 -5.66 13.65 8.30
CA ALA A 269 -4.70 12.73 7.67
C ALA A 269 -4.19 13.27 6.33
#